data_AF-A0A4D4LRB3-F1
#
_entry.id   AF-A0A4D4LRB3-F1
#
_cell.length_a   1.000
_cell.length_b   1.000
_cell.length_c   1.000
_cell.angle_alpha   90.00
_cell.angle_beta   90.00
_cell.angle_gamma   90.00
#
_symmetry.space_group_name_H-M   'P 1'
#
loop_
_entity.id
_entity.type
_entity.pdbx_description
1 polymer ?
#
loop_
_entity_poly.entity_id
_entity_poly.type
_entity_poly.pdbx_seq_one_letter_code
_entity_poly.pdbx_strand_id
1 'polypeptide(L)'
;MIISLVYQVTRKLLSLPAVLLRKQAGKDAELLVLGHENAVLRRQLARRVRYEWADRLWFTALSSLIPRRRWSKVFPVTPSTLLTWHRKLVARRWDNSRRRRAPGRPPTQAAVKNLVLRLARENSRWGHRRIQGELARLGHPIAASTVW
;
A
#
# COMPACT_ATOMS: atom_id res chain seq x y z
N MET A 1 9.59 39.25 24.50
CA MET A 1 8.19 39.34 23.99
C MET A 1 8.09 39.60 22.48
N ILE A 2 8.92 40.47 21.89
CA ILE A 2 8.83 40.88 20.47
C ILE A 2 9.03 39.71 19.50
N ILE A 3 10.01 38.82 19.75
CA ILE A 3 10.33 37.68 18.87
C ILE A 3 9.16 36.69 18.75
N SER A 4 8.44 36.43 19.84
CA SER A 4 7.26 35.55 19.83
C SER A 4 6.10 36.15 19.03
N LEU A 5 5.95 37.47 19.09
CA LEU A 5 4.92 38.22 18.36
C LEU A 5 5.22 38.22 16.86
N VAL A 6 6.48 38.46 16.47
CA VAL A 6 6.94 38.38 15.08
C VAL A 6 6.76 36.96 14.53
N TYR A 7 7.06 35.93 15.33
CA TYR A 7 6.84 34.53 14.97
C TYR A 7 5.35 34.17 14.79
N GLN A 8 4.46 34.64 15.67
CA GLN A 8 3.02 34.41 15.51
C GLN A 8 2.44 35.12 14.30
N VAL A 9 2.88 36.36 14.03
CA VAL A 9 2.42 37.15 12.88
C VAL A 9 2.88 36.53 11.57
N THR A 10 4.16 36.13 11.47
CA THR A 10 4.69 35.42 10.29
C THR A 10 3.99 34.09 10.06
N ARG A 11 3.75 33.30 11.12
CA ARG A 11 2.98 32.05 11.01
C ARG A 11 1.55 32.29 10.53
N LYS A 12 0.87 33.33 11.03
CA LYS A 12 -0.49 33.70 10.58
C LYS A 12 -0.48 34.16 9.13
N LEU A 13 0.47 35.01 8.74
CA LEU A 13 0.66 35.51 7.37
C LEU A 13 0.94 34.39 6.36
N LEU A 14 1.70 33.36 6.72
CA LEU A 14 1.92 32.18 5.88
C LEU A 14 0.71 31.21 5.89
N SER A 15 -0.03 31.13 6.99
CA SER A 15 -1.17 30.20 7.10
C SER A 15 -2.38 30.60 6.26
N LEU A 16 -2.64 31.90 6.08
CA LEU A 16 -3.76 32.43 5.32
C LEU A 16 -3.71 32.08 3.81
N PRO A 17 -2.60 32.32 3.08
CA PRO A 17 -2.47 31.91 1.69
C PRO A 17 -2.44 30.38 1.53
N ALA A 18 -1.86 29.63 2.48
CA ALA A 18 -1.90 28.17 2.46
C ALA A 18 -3.34 27.62 2.60
N VAL A 19 -4.17 28.25 3.43
CA VAL A 19 -5.59 27.90 3.57
C VAL A 19 -6.38 28.34 2.35
N LEU A 20 -6.07 29.47 1.73
CA LEU A 20 -6.70 29.94 0.50
C LEU A 20 -6.36 29.05 -0.71
N LEU A 21 -5.11 28.65 -0.87
CA LEU A 21 -4.68 27.66 -1.88
C LEU A 21 -5.41 26.33 -1.69
N ARG A 22 -5.56 25.88 -0.45
CA ARG A 22 -6.35 24.67 -0.12
C ARG A 22 -7.85 24.86 -0.38
N LYS A 23 -8.38 26.07 -0.17
CA LYS A 23 -9.79 26.42 -0.45
C LYS A 23 -10.03 26.52 -1.96
N GLN A 24 -9.07 27.02 -2.73
CA GLN A 24 -9.13 27.10 -4.18
C GLN A 24 -9.03 25.70 -4.79
N ALA A 25 -8.06 24.89 -4.36
CA ALA A 25 -7.98 23.48 -4.73
C ALA A 25 -9.24 22.69 -4.34
N GLY A 26 -9.88 23.05 -3.22
CA GLY A 26 -11.17 22.49 -2.82
C GLY A 26 -12.32 22.89 -3.74
N LYS A 27 -12.37 24.15 -4.21
CA LYS A 27 -13.36 24.64 -5.17
C LYS A 27 -13.15 24.05 -6.57
N ASP A 28 -11.91 23.95 -7.02
CA ASP A 28 -11.57 23.35 -8.32
C ASP A 28 -11.86 21.84 -8.29
N ALA A 29 -11.59 21.18 -7.16
CA ALA A 29 -12.02 19.80 -6.94
C ALA A 29 -13.55 19.66 -6.94
N GLU A 30 -14.28 20.61 -6.35
CA GLU A 30 -15.75 20.62 -6.38
C GLU A 30 -16.28 20.75 -7.82
N LEU A 31 -15.66 21.62 -8.63
CA LEU A 31 -16.00 21.76 -10.06
C LEU A 31 -15.72 20.47 -10.85
N LEU A 32 -14.62 19.78 -10.55
CA LEU A 32 -14.28 18.48 -11.15
C LEU A 32 -15.24 17.37 -10.72
N VAL A 33 -15.66 17.33 -9.44
CA VAL A 33 -16.68 16.38 -8.96
C VAL A 33 -17.98 16.60 -9.73
N LEU A 34 -18.46 17.84 -9.81
CA LEU A 34 -19.71 18.17 -10.50
C LEU A 34 -19.62 17.90 -12.00
N GLY A 35 -18.46 18.14 -12.63
CA GLY A 35 -18.21 17.78 -14.03
C GLY A 35 -18.23 16.28 -14.27
N HIS A 36 -17.62 15.49 -13.37
CA HIS A 36 -17.64 14.03 -13.43
C HIS A 36 -19.04 13.48 -13.19
N GLU A 37 -19.78 14.03 -12.24
CA GLU A 37 -21.20 13.69 -12.01
C GLU A 37 -22.05 13.97 -13.22
N ASN A 38 -21.90 15.13 -13.86
CA ASN A 38 -22.66 15.47 -15.06
C ASN A 38 -22.31 14.51 -16.22
N ALA A 39 -21.04 14.12 -16.35
CA ALA A 39 -20.61 13.13 -17.33
C ALA A 39 -21.17 11.72 -17.06
N VAL A 40 -21.16 11.28 -15.80
CA VAL A 40 -21.73 9.99 -15.38
C VAL A 40 -23.25 9.98 -15.56
N LEU A 41 -23.95 11.04 -15.16
CA LEU A 41 -25.39 11.19 -15.32
C LEU A 41 -25.77 11.20 -16.80
N ARG A 42 -25.06 11.97 -17.65
CA ARG A 42 -25.28 11.97 -19.10
C ARG A 42 -25.06 10.59 -19.73
N ARG A 43 -24.07 9.82 -19.25
CA ARG A 43 -23.85 8.43 -19.71
C ARG A 43 -24.92 7.45 -19.22
N GLN A 44 -25.59 7.72 -18.10
CA GLN A 44 -26.45 6.77 -17.42
C GLN A 44 -27.95 7.07 -17.51
N LEU A 45 -28.35 8.07 -18.31
CA LEU A 45 -29.76 8.43 -18.58
C LEU A 45 -30.63 7.25 -19.07
N ALA A 46 -30.05 6.12 -19.52
CA ALA A 46 -30.78 4.94 -19.97
C ALA A 46 -30.73 3.72 -19.02
N ARG A 47 -29.99 3.75 -17.89
CA ARG A 47 -29.82 2.54 -17.04
C ARG A 47 -29.54 2.86 -15.57
N ARG A 48 -29.93 1.93 -14.68
CA ARG A 48 -29.68 1.96 -13.22
C ARG A 48 -28.23 2.38 -12.89
N VAL A 49 -28.07 3.40 -12.05
CA VAL A 49 -26.78 4.00 -11.67
C VAL A 49 -25.83 2.93 -11.10
N ARG A 50 -24.81 2.55 -11.86
CA ARG A 50 -23.73 1.64 -11.43
C ARG A 50 -22.41 2.39 -11.53
N TYR A 51 -21.82 2.72 -10.38
CA TYR A 51 -20.49 3.33 -10.34
C TYR A 51 -19.42 2.30 -10.70
N GLU A 52 -18.74 2.55 -11.82
CA GLU A 52 -17.64 1.72 -12.32
C GLU A 52 -16.41 1.88 -11.42
N TRP A 53 -15.43 0.98 -11.54
CA TRP A 53 -14.23 1.05 -10.70
C TRP A 53 -13.45 2.36 -10.89
N ALA A 54 -13.44 2.90 -12.11
CA ALA A 54 -12.84 4.20 -12.43
C ALA A 54 -13.53 5.36 -11.68
N ASP A 55 -14.86 5.38 -11.63
CA ASP A 55 -15.63 6.41 -10.91
C ASP A 55 -15.31 6.38 -9.41
N ARG A 56 -15.19 5.18 -8.84
CA ARG A 56 -14.83 5.00 -7.42
C ARG A 56 -13.44 5.56 -7.12
N LEU A 57 -12.47 5.36 -8.02
CA LEU A 57 -11.14 5.95 -7.88
C LEU A 57 -11.21 7.49 -7.91
N TRP A 58 -11.93 8.06 -8.87
CA TRP A 58 -12.11 9.51 -8.98
C TRP A 58 -12.73 10.11 -7.71
N PHE A 59 -13.82 9.54 -7.21
CA PHE A 59 -14.45 10.00 -5.97
C PHE A 59 -13.51 9.87 -4.77
N THR A 60 -12.72 8.79 -4.67
CA THR A 60 -11.75 8.67 -3.58
C THR A 60 -10.63 9.70 -3.65
N ALA A 61 -10.12 10.02 -4.85
CA ALA A 61 -9.10 11.03 -5.02
C ALA A 61 -9.63 12.43 -4.62
N LEU A 62 -10.83 12.78 -5.10
CA LEU A 62 -11.47 14.07 -4.82
C LEU A 62 -11.86 14.20 -3.33
N SER A 63 -12.22 13.10 -2.68
CA SER A 63 -12.50 13.10 -1.23
C SER A 63 -11.30 13.54 -0.38
N SER A 64 -10.05 13.37 -0.87
CA SER A 64 -8.85 13.81 -0.15
C SER A 64 -8.64 15.33 -0.18
N LEU A 65 -9.19 16.01 -1.20
CA LEU A 65 -9.05 17.46 -1.42
C LEU A 65 -10.17 18.25 -0.74
N ILE A 66 -11.34 17.63 -0.54
CA ILE A 66 -12.53 18.29 -0.02
C ILE A 66 -12.66 18.05 1.50
N PRO A 67 -12.92 19.09 2.33
CA PRO A 67 -13.14 18.91 3.76
C PRO A 67 -14.35 18.00 4.06
N ARG A 68 -14.19 17.07 5.03
CA ARG A 68 -15.22 16.08 5.42
C ARG A 68 -16.60 16.66 5.69
N ARG A 69 -16.66 17.90 6.18
CA ARG A 69 -17.93 18.62 6.48
C ARG A 69 -18.79 18.88 5.25
N ARG A 70 -18.20 18.89 4.05
CA ARG A 70 -18.90 19.17 2.78
C ARG A 70 -19.26 17.91 2.00
N TRP A 71 -18.82 16.74 2.43
CA TRP A 71 -19.00 15.51 1.66
C TRP A 71 -20.46 15.17 1.43
N SER A 72 -21.33 15.44 2.40
CA SER A 72 -22.78 15.21 2.28
C SER A 72 -23.48 16.12 1.26
N LYS A 73 -22.88 17.26 0.90
CA LYS A 73 -23.42 18.21 -0.08
C LYS A 73 -22.85 18.01 -1.48
N VAL A 74 -21.60 17.54 -1.56
CA VAL A 74 -20.84 17.47 -2.81
C VAL A 74 -20.89 16.08 -3.45
N PHE A 75 -21.03 15.01 -2.68
CA PHE A 75 -21.04 13.66 -3.23
C PHE A 75 -22.45 13.04 -3.19
N PRO A 76 -22.85 12.27 -4.22
CA PRO A 76 -24.15 11.61 -4.28
C PRO A 76 -24.14 10.29 -3.51
N VAL A 77 -23.00 9.92 -2.94
CA VAL A 77 -22.77 8.65 -2.24
C VAL A 77 -22.52 8.93 -0.76
N THR A 78 -23.03 8.05 0.11
CA THR A 78 -22.83 8.15 1.56
C THR A 78 -21.34 8.28 1.93
N PRO A 79 -20.97 9.21 2.85
CA PRO A 79 -19.60 9.37 3.33
C PRO A 79 -18.92 8.08 3.80
N SER A 80 -19.67 7.14 4.37
CA SER A 80 -19.19 5.82 4.80
C SER A 80 -18.67 4.96 3.64
N THR A 81 -19.34 5.00 2.49
CA THR A 81 -18.95 4.28 1.27
C THR A 81 -17.68 4.86 0.68
N LEU A 82 -17.57 6.20 0.64
CA LEU A 82 -16.34 6.90 0.22
C LEU A 82 -15.15 6.53 1.09
N LEU A 83 -15.32 6.49 2.42
CA LEU A 83 -14.28 6.05 3.34
C LEU A 83 -13.87 4.59 3.10
N THR A 84 -14.84 3.73 2.80
CA THR A 84 -14.58 2.31 2.51
C THR A 84 -13.73 2.17 1.24
N TRP A 85 -14.05 2.92 0.18
CA TRP A 85 -13.24 2.93 -1.04
C TRP A 85 -11.85 3.53 -0.80
N HIS A 86 -11.76 4.63 -0.04
CA HIS A 86 -10.48 5.26 0.31
C HIS A 86 -9.58 4.28 1.09
N ARG A 87 -10.11 3.60 2.12
CA ARG A 87 -9.37 2.57 2.87
C ARG A 87 -8.88 1.44 1.96
N LYS A 88 -9.72 0.96 1.04
CA LYS A 88 -9.32 -0.07 0.06
C LYS A 88 -8.19 0.40 -0.86
N LEU A 89 -8.23 1.67 -1.31
CA LEU A 89 -7.20 2.24 -2.15
C LEU A 89 -5.87 2.40 -1.40
N VAL A 90 -5.93 2.92 -0.17
CA VAL A 90 -4.76 3.01 0.73
C VAL A 90 -4.19 1.63 1.00
N ALA A 91 -5.01 0.64 1.33
CA ALA A 91 -4.57 -0.73 1.55
C ALA A 91 -3.88 -1.33 0.32
N ARG A 92 -4.38 -1.06 -0.90
CA ARG A 92 -3.73 -1.48 -2.15
C ARG A 92 -2.40 -0.75 -2.40
N ARG A 93 -2.31 0.54 -2.08
CA ARG A 93 -1.04 1.30 -2.20
C ARG A 93 0.04 0.74 -1.27
N TRP A 94 -0.36 0.34 -0.06
CA TRP A 94 0.52 -0.26 0.92
C TRP A 94 0.56 -1.78 0.84
N ASP A 95 -0.03 -2.38 -0.20
CA ASP A 95 0.04 -3.80 -0.42
C ASP A 95 1.44 -4.17 -0.90
N ASN A 96 2.32 -4.40 0.07
CA ASN A 96 3.68 -4.87 -0.15
C ASN A 96 3.72 -6.39 -0.45
N SER A 97 2.59 -7.05 -0.73
CA SER A 97 2.54 -8.47 -1.12
C SER A 97 3.53 -8.82 -2.22
N ARG A 98 3.63 -7.98 -3.26
CA ARG A 98 4.58 -8.18 -4.36
C ARG A 98 6.05 -7.93 -3.97
N ARG A 99 6.30 -7.08 -2.96
CA ARG A 99 7.63 -6.79 -2.41
C ARG A 99 8.09 -7.80 -1.36
N ARG A 100 7.18 -8.61 -0.80
CA ARG A 100 7.48 -9.73 0.11
C ARG A 100 8.14 -10.94 -0.58
N ARG A 101 8.74 -10.77 -1.76
CA ARG A 101 9.37 -11.86 -2.54
C ARG A 101 10.66 -12.43 -1.94
N ALA A 102 11.22 -11.83 -0.89
CA ALA A 102 12.35 -12.41 -0.17
C ALA A 102 11.91 -12.82 1.23
N PRO A 103 11.64 -14.12 1.49
CA PRO A 103 11.41 -14.60 2.84
C PRO A 103 12.77 -14.73 3.54
N GLY A 104 13.29 -13.65 4.10
CA GLY A 104 14.46 -13.70 4.99
C GLY A 104 15.70 -14.38 4.39
N ARG A 105 16.28 -15.36 5.11
CA ARG A 105 17.55 -16.02 4.77
C ARG A 105 17.48 -16.65 3.36
N PRO A 106 18.47 -16.41 2.49
CA PRO A 106 18.50 -17.05 1.18
C PRO A 106 18.44 -18.58 1.34
N PRO A 107 17.64 -19.28 0.51
CA PRO A 107 17.52 -20.72 0.59
C PRO A 107 18.88 -21.37 0.34
N THR A 108 19.15 -22.48 1.02
CA THR A 108 20.36 -23.29 0.77
C THR A 108 20.34 -23.76 -0.68
N GLN A 109 21.49 -23.75 -1.35
CA GLN A 109 21.61 -24.16 -2.74
C GLN A 109 20.98 -25.53 -2.98
N ALA A 110 20.17 -25.67 -4.03
CA ALA A 110 19.43 -26.89 -4.32
C ALA A 110 20.34 -28.12 -4.51
N ALA A 111 21.54 -27.92 -5.08
CA ALA A 111 22.55 -28.96 -5.24
C ALA A 111 22.97 -29.57 -3.88
N VAL A 112 23.21 -28.72 -2.90
CA VAL A 112 23.59 -29.11 -1.54
C VAL A 112 22.46 -29.85 -0.84
N LYS A 113 21.21 -29.37 -0.96
CA LYS A 113 20.04 -30.06 -0.42
C LYS A 113 19.86 -31.46 -1.02
N ASN A 114 20.03 -31.59 -2.34
CA ASN A 114 19.91 -32.87 -3.04
C ASN A 114 21.01 -33.85 -2.61
N LEU A 115 22.23 -33.36 -2.37
CA LEU A 115 23.34 -34.16 -1.88
C LEU A 115 23.06 -34.68 -0.45
N VAL A 116 22.55 -33.83 0.44
CA VAL A 116 22.13 -34.22 1.80
C VAL A 116 21.09 -35.34 1.74
N LEU A 117 20.04 -35.16 0.91
CA LEU A 117 18.98 -36.15 0.76
C LEU A 117 19.47 -37.48 0.16
N ARG A 118 20.44 -37.42 -0.76
CA ARG A 118 21.06 -38.62 -1.33
C ARG A 118 21.86 -39.38 -0.29
N LEU A 119 22.75 -38.70 0.44
CA LEU A 119 23.56 -39.30 1.51
C LEU A 119 22.70 -39.92 2.62
N ALA A 120 21.61 -39.26 3.00
CA ALA A 120 20.67 -39.76 4.00
C ALA A 120 19.92 -41.03 3.52
N ARG A 121 19.58 -41.10 2.23
CA ARG A 121 18.91 -42.28 1.63
C ARG A 121 19.86 -43.46 1.48
N GLU A 122 21.08 -43.22 1.01
CA GLU A 122 22.09 -44.26 0.79
C GLU A 122 22.65 -44.79 2.13
N ASN A 123 22.65 -43.96 3.18
CA ASN A 123 23.21 -44.30 4.49
C ASN A 123 22.22 -44.03 5.62
N SER A 124 21.16 -44.84 5.71
CA SER A 124 20.06 -44.68 6.69
C SER A 124 20.50 -44.73 8.16
N ARG A 125 21.68 -45.29 8.46
CA ARG A 125 22.27 -45.33 9.82
C ARG A 125 23.04 -44.05 10.20
N TRP A 126 23.26 -43.13 9.27
CA TRP A 126 24.04 -41.92 9.54
C TRP A 126 23.16 -40.84 10.18
N GLY A 127 23.62 -40.30 11.31
CA GLY A 127 23.00 -39.13 11.93
C GLY A 127 23.37 -37.83 11.21
N HIS A 128 22.56 -36.77 11.39
CA HIS A 128 22.74 -35.46 10.75
C HIS A 128 24.15 -34.85 10.96
N ARG A 129 24.78 -35.05 12.13
CA ARG A 129 26.17 -34.59 12.38
C ARG A 129 27.20 -35.32 11.50
N ARG A 130 27.00 -36.62 11.23
CA ARG A 130 27.89 -37.42 10.38
C ARG A 130 27.75 -37.00 8.92
N ILE A 131 26.53 -36.76 8.46
CA ILE A 131 26.26 -36.23 7.11
C ILE A 131 26.87 -34.82 6.95
N GLN A 132 26.76 -33.96 7.96
CA GLN A 132 27.39 -32.64 7.95
C GLN A 132 28.93 -32.71 7.87
N GLY A 133 29.55 -33.65 8.58
CA GLY A 133 31.00 -33.89 8.50
C GLY A 133 31.44 -34.31 7.09
N GLU A 134 30.68 -35.19 6.43
CA GLU A 134 30.97 -35.58 5.04
C GLU A 134 30.75 -34.43 4.05
N LEU A 135 29.73 -33.61 4.25
CA LEU A 135 29.51 -32.42 3.43
C LEU A 135 30.64 -31.40 3.59
N ALA A 136 31.16 -31.22 4.80
CA ALA A 136 32.32 -30.36 5.05
C ALA A 136 33.58 -30.89 4.35
N ARG A 137 33.78 -32.22 4.32
CA ARG A 137 34.88 -32.87 3.57
C ARG A 137 34.75 -32.68 2.06
N LEU A 138 33.52 -32.64 1.53
CA LEU A 138 33.23 -32.38 0.12
C LEU A 138 33.28 -30.88 -0.25
N GLY A 139 33.68 -30.00 0.68
CA GLY A 139 33.82 -28.56 0.42
C GLY A 139 32.52 -27.77 0.57
N HIS A 140 31.47 -28.33 1.18
CA HIS A 140 30.21 -27.65 1.44
C HIS A 140 30.07 -27.34 2.95
N PRO A 141 30.55 -26.16 3.42
CA PRO A 141 30.44 -25.77 4.82
C PRO A 141 28.99 -25.37 5.15
N ILE A 142 28.29 -26.22 5.88
CA ILE A 142 26.89 -26.00 6.30
C ILE A 142 26.78 -26.26 7.81
N ALA A 143 25.95 -25.48 8.49
CA ALA A 143 25.60 -25.72 9.88
C ALA A 143 24.82 -27.03 10.03
N ALA A 144 25.09 -27.78 11.10
CA ALA A 144 24.36 -29.02 11.40
C ALA A 144 22.84 -28.79 11.54
N SER A 145 22.43 -27.59 11.97
CA SER A 145 21.02 -27.18 12.08
C SER A 145 20.30 -27.02 10.73
N THR A 146 21.03 -27.00 9.61
CA THR A 146 20.44 -26.98 8.26
C THR A 146 20.18 -28.39 7.72
N VAL A 147 20.76 -29.41 8.35
CA VAL A 147 20.66 -30.83 7.95
C VAL A 147 19.59 -31.58 8.75
N TRP A 148 19.25 -31.10 9.95
CA TRP A 148 18.21 -31.68 10.83
C TRP A 148 16.82 -31.63 10.19
#